data_AF-A0A952GNA3-F1
#
_entry.id   AF-A0A952GNA3-F1
#
_cell.length_a   1.000
_cell.length_b   1.000
_cell.length_c   1.000
_cell.angle_alpha   90.00
_cell.angle_beta   90.00
_cell.angle_gamma   90.00
#
_symmetry.space_group_name_H-M   'P 1'
#
loop_
_entity.id
_entity.type
_entity.pdbx_description
1 polymer ?
#
loop_
_entity_poly.entity_id
_entity_poly.type
_entity_poly.pdbx_seq_one_letter_code
_entity_poly.pdbx_strand_id
1 'polypeptide(L)' 'MRNPVGSHVFVGSGLVSGALRTAATIEAEAIQVFVGNPRGWAPSAGDPAIDEAFGTTCTDRGLRSFVHTPYLVNLGSPT' A
#
# COMPACT_ATOMS: atom_id res chain seq x y z
N MET A 1 2.88 13.54 15.05
CA MET A 1 1.83 12.70 15.66
C MET A 1 2.47 11.62 16.52
N ARG A 2 1.87 11.33 17.69
CA ARG A 2 2.37 10.29 18.60
C ARG A 2 1.87 8.89 18.21
N ASN A 3 0.58 8.76 17.89
CA ASN A 3 -0.09 7.49 17.58
C ASN A 3 -0.91 7.64 16.28
N PRO A 4 -0.36 7.37 15.09
CA PRO A 4 -1.10 7.50 13.84
C PRO A 4 -2.18 6.42 13.72
N VAL A 5 -3.35 6.78 13.22
CA VAL A 5 -4.45 5.85 12.95
C VAL A 5 -4.77 5.81 11.46
N GLY A 6 -5.15 4.63 10.98
CA GLY A 6 -5.74 4.49 9.65
C GLY A 6 -6.09 3.04 9.35
N SER A 7 -6.07 2.67 8.07
CA SER A 7 -6.61 1.38 7.61
C SER A 7 -5.74 0.71 6.55
N HIS A 8 -5.98 -0.58 6.35
CA HIS A 8 -5.56 -1.23 5.13
C HIS A 8 -6.52 -0.82 4.00
N VAL A 9 -6.02 0.00 3.08
CA VAL A 9 -6.85 0.61 2.03
C VAL A 9 -6.87 -0.27 0.77
N PHE A 10 -8.04 -0.35 0.15
CA PHE A 10 -8.19 -0.99 -1.15
C PHE A 10 -7.58 -0.09 -2.24
N VAL A 11 -6.56 -0.60 -2.93
CA VAL A 11 -5.80 0.16 -3.92
C VAL A 11 -6.57 0.35 -5.23
N GLY A 12 -7.46 -0.59 -5.60
CA GLY A 12 -8.34 -0.48 -6.77
C GLY A 12 -7.64 -0.01 -8.04
N SER A 13 -7.83 1.27 -8.39
CA SER A 13 -7.29 1.92 -9.59
C SER A 13 -5.78 2.26 -9.54
N GLY A 14 -5.08 1.93 -8.45
CA GLY A 14 -3.63 2.13 -8.30
C GLY A 14 -3.25 2.88 -7.03
N LEU A 15 -1.95 2.91 -6.71
CA LEU A 15 -1.43 3.51 -5.48
C LEU A 15 -1.79 5.00 -5.35
N VAL A 16 -1.61 5.78 -6.41
CA VAL A 16 -1.91 7.21 -6.39
C VAL A 16 -3.42 7.45 -6.49
N SER A 17 -4.05 6.95 -7.55
CA SER A 17 -5.45 7.27 -7.85
C SER A 17 -6.42 6.62 -6.85
N GLY A 18 -6.11 5.44 -6.33
CA GLY A 18 -6.95 4.69 -5.39
C GLY A 18 -6.52 4.87 -3.95
N ALA A 19 -5.31 4.39 -3.59
CA ALA A 19 -4.90 4.32 -2.19
C ALA A 19 -4.82 5.71 -1.51
N LEU A 20 -4.18 6.70 -2.16
CA LEU A 20 -4.08 8.05 -1.59
C LEU A 20 -5.43 8.78 -1.57
N ARG A 21 -6.32 8.51 -2.52
CA ARG A 21 -7.69 9.05 -2.50
C ARG A 21 -8.45 8.49 -1.30
N THR A 22 -8.42 7.18 -1.09
CA THR A 22 -9.05 6.56 0.09
C THR A 22 -8.44 7.07 1.39
N ALA A 23 -7.11 7.19 1.47
CA ALA A 23 -6.43 7.75 2.64
C ALA A 23 -6.92 9.15 2.99
N ALA A 24 -7.09 10.01 1.99
CA ALA A 24 -7.63 11.36 2.18
C ALA A 24 -9.12 11.34 2.61
N THR A 25 -9.94 10.49 1.99
CA THR A 25 -11.38 10.38 2.32
C THR A 25 -11.64 9.97 3.77
N ILE A 26 -10.79 9.11 4.33
CA ILE A 26 -10.92 8.62 5.72
C ILE A 26 -10.05 9.38 6.70
N GLU A 27 -9.39 10.47 6.26
CA GLU A 27 -8.45 11.27 7.07
C GLU A 27 -7.36 10.41 7.74
N ALA A 28 -6.85 9.42 7.02
CA ALA A 28 -5.84 8.51 7.55
C ALA A 28 -4.50 9.21 7.81
N GLU A 29 -3.88 8.85 8.93
CA GLU A 29 -2.53 9.24 9.31
C GLU A 29 -1.49 8.15 9.00
N ALA A 30 -1.97 6.91 8.81
CA ALA A 30 -1.20 5.79 8.30
C ALA A 30 -2.05 4.90 7.38
N ILE A 31 -1.44 4.30 6.37
CA ILE A 31 -2.09 3.32 5.49
C ILE A 31 -1.25 2.08 5.28
N GLN A 32 -1.93 0.96 5.06
CA GLN A 32 -1.32 -0.27 4.56
C GLN A 32 -1.88 -0.60 3.18
N VAL A 33 -1.03 -1.09 2.28
CA VAL A 33 -1.40 -1.43 0.89
C VAL A 33 -0.81 -2.77 0.45
N PHE A 34 -1.43 -3.37 -0.56
CA PHE A 34 -0.77 -4.34 -1.41
C PHE A 34 -0.22 -3.61 -2.65
N VAL A 35 1.00 -3.95 -3.07
CA VAL A 35 1.65 -3.40 -4.28
C VAL A 35 1.55 -4.34 -5.49
N GLY A 36 0.61 -5.28 -5.44
CA GLY A 36 0.36 -6.28 -6.47
C GLY A 36 -0.86 -7.15 -6.12
N ASN A 37 -1.06 -8.26 -6.83
CA ASN A 37 -2.15 -9.20 -6.53
C ASN A 37 -1.83 -10.04 -5.28
N PRO A 38 -2.51 -9.85 -4.12
CA PRO A 38 -2.19 -10.58 -2.90
C PRO A 38 -2.62 -12.05 -2.92
N ARG A 39 -3.35 -12.47 -3.96
CA ARG A 39 -3.92 -13.82 -4.12
C ARG A 39 -3.26 -14.62 -5.26
N GLY A 40 -2.21 -14.09 -5.89
CA GLY A 40 -1.51 -14.74 -7.00
C GLY A 40 0.00 -14.76 -6.80
N TRP A 41 0.67 -15.73 -7.43
CA TRP A 41 2.13 -15.86 -7.37
C TRP A 41 2.88 -14.98 -8.37
N ALA A 42 2.26 -14.71 -9.52
CA ALA A 42 2.86 -13.86 -10.54
C ALA A 42 2.96 -12.41 -10.01
N PRO A 43 4.16 -11.84 -9.88
CA PRO A 43 4.31 -10.46 -9.47
C PRO A 43 3.71 -9.53 -10.54
N SER A 44 3.11 -8.43 -10.08
CA SER A 44 2.77 -7.33 -10.97
C SER A 44 4.06 -6.62 -11.38
N ALA A 45 4.17 -6.23 -12.65
CA ALA A 45 5.38 -5.55 -13.15
C ALA A 45 5.66 -4.21 -12.43
N GLY A 46 4.62 -3.59 -11.88
CA GLY A 46 4.71 -2.26 -11.28
C GLY A 46 4.89 -1.15 -12.31
N ASP A 47 4.92 0.09 -11.84
CA ASP A 47 5.31 1.27 -12.61
C ASP A 47 6.16 2.16 -11.70
N PRO A 48 7.48 2.26 -11.94
CA PRO A 48 8.38 3.02 -11.08
C PRO A 48 7.96 4.49 -10.91
N ALA A 49 7.36 5.10 -11.93
CA ALA A 49 6.89 6.49 -11.83
C ALA A 49 5.69 6.63 -10.88
N ILE A 50 4.81 5.62 -10.84
CA ILE A 50 3.69 5.57 -9.90
C ILE A 50 4.19 5.31 -8.47
N ASP A 51 5.17 4.42 -8.32
CA ASP A 51 5.76 4.10 -7.01
C ASP A 51 6.47 5.32 -6.40
N GLU A 52 7.24 6.06 -7.22
CA GLU A 52 7.88 7.31 -6.83
C GLU A 52 6.84 8.38 -6.47
N ALA A 53 5.82 8.59 -7.31
CA ALA A 53 4.76 9.55 -7.04
C ALA A 53 4.00 9.22 -5.74
N PHE A 54 3.74 7.94 -5.47
CA PHE A 54 3.12 7.50 -4.22
C PHE A 54 4.01 7.77 -3.01
N GLY A 55 5.29 7.41 -3.08
CA GLY A 55 6.27 7.62 -2.00
C GLY A 55 6.48 9.10 -1.66
N THR A 56 6.66 9.93 -2.68
CA THR A 56 6.79 11.39 -2.54
C THR A 56 5.53 11.98 -1.91
N THR A 57 4.35 11.61 -2.41
CA THR A 57 3.09 12.14 -1.85
C THR A 57 2.87 11.70 -0.40
N CYS A 58 3.23 10.46 -0.04
CA CYS A 58 3.16 10.02 1.36
C CYS A 58 4.08 10.86 2.25
N THR A 59 5.31 11.09 1.79
CA THR A 59 6.32 11.88 2.52
C THR A 59 5.86 13.32 2.72
N ASP A 60 5.41 13.99 1.65
CA ASP A 60 4.96 15.38 1.68
C ASP A 60 3.74 15.58 2.60
N ARG A 61 2.87 14.58 2.70
CA ARG A 61 1.70 14.61 3.59
C ARG A 61 1.99 14.14 5.01
N GLY A 62 3.20 13.65 5.30
CA GLY A 62 3.51 12.98 6.56
C GLY A 62 2.69 11.70 6.80
N LEU A 63 2.17 11.08 5.73
CA LEU A 63 1.37 9.86 5.76
C LEU A 63 2.29 8.65 5.85
N ARG A 64 2.19 7.86 6.92
CA ARG A 64 2.98 6.63 7.06
C ARG A 64 2.39 5.53 6.17
N SER A 65 3.20 4.96 5.29
CA SER A 65 2.77 3.87 4.40
C SER A 65 3.49 2.56 4.70
N PHE A 66 2.75 1.46 4.66
CA PHE A 66 3.25 0.11 4.89
C PHE A 66 2.83 -0.82 3.76
N VAL A 67 3.72 -1.71 3.34
CA VAL A 67 3.42 -2.74 2.34
C VAL A 67 3.15 -4.06 3.05
N HIS A 68 2.00 -4.68 2.74
CA HIS A 68 1.67 -6.01 3.23
C HIS A 68 2.12 -7.08 2.24
N THR A 69 2.69 -8.16 2.76
CA THR A 69 3.12 -9.31 1.95
C THR A 69 1.89 -10.09 1.43
N PRO A 70 1.88 -10.62 0.19
CA PRO A 70 0.77 -11.43 -0.32
C PRO A 70 0.40 -12.58 0.62
N TYR A 71 -0.89 -12.94 0.66
CA TYR A 71 -1.43 -13.99 1.54
C TYR A 71 -0.82 -15.37 1.29
N LEU A 72 -0.26 -15.58 0.10
CA LEU A 72 0.29 -16.87 -0.31
C LEU A 72 1.66 -17.16 0.31
N VAL A 73 2.41 -16.15 0.77
CA VAL A 73 3.75 -16.35 1.31
C VAL A 73 3.70 -17.17 2.60
N ASN A 74 4.30 -18.35 2.58
CA ASN A 74 4.45 -19.23 3.73
C ASN A 74 5.90 -19.70 3.88
N LEU A 75 6.68 -19.02 4.72
CA LEU A 75 8.08 -19.37 5.02
C LEU A 75 8.22 -20.70 5.81
N GLY A 76 7.11 -21.22 6.36
CA GLY A 76 7.06 -22.49 7.08
C GLY A 76 6.52 -23.66 6.26
N SER A 77 6.51 -23.55 4.92
CA SER A 77 6.10 -24.66 4.07
C SER A 77 7.00 -25.90 4.30
N PRO A 78 6.43 -27.11 4.43
CA PRO A 78 7.24 -28.32 4.57
C PRO A 78 8.02 -28.61 3.27
N THR A 79 9.15 -29.31 3.43
CA THR A 79 10.00 -29.82 2.33
C THR A 79 9.58 -31.22 1.91
#